data_AF-A0A1J5QL83-F1
#
_entry.id   AF-A0A1J5QL83-F1
#
_cell.length_a   1.000
_cell.length_b   1.000
_cell.length_c   1.000
_cell.angle_alpha   90.00
_cell.angle_beta   90.00
_cell.angle_gamma   90.00
#
_symmetry.space_group_name_H-M   'P 1'
#
loop_
_entity.id
_entity.type
_entity.pdbx_description
1 polymer ?
#
loop_
_entity_poly.entity_id
_entity_poly.type
_entity_poly.pdbx_seq_one_letter_code
_entity_poly.pdbx_strand_id
1 'polypeptide(L)' 'MLNTDPSAASEDFLLSPAFVSAITYDDGAAAKEHLAAGRPIYYGDDAFPGEVIKEYPDGRRQIVVMNADDTITVVRDL' A
#
# COMPACT_ATOMS: atom_id res chain seq x y z
N MET A 1 -0.36 -16.32 14.09
CA MET A 1 -0.58 -14.89 13.81
C MET A 1 0.70 -14.36 13.20
N LEU A 2 0.69 -13.94 11.93
CA LEU A 2 1.85 -13.30 11.31
C LEU A 2 1.93 -11.86 11.83
N ASN A 3 3.05 -11.50 12.46
CA ASN A 3 3.34 -10.14 12.88
C ASN A 3 3.80 -9.36 11.63
N THR A 4 2.93 -8.51 11.08
CA THR A 4 3.20 -7.67 9.90
C THR A 4 3.65 -6.27 10.31
N ASP A 5 4.52 -6.18 11.32
CA ASP A 5 5.14 -4.92 11.71
C ASP A 5 6.49 -4.80 11.00
N PRO A 6 6.64 -3.95 9.96
CA PRO A 6 7.93 -3.76 9.29
C PRO A 6 8.97 -3.14 10.23
N SER A 7 8.56 -2.51 11.35
CA SER A 7 9.46 -2.06 12.42
C SER A 7 10.06 -3.22 13.23
N ALA A 8 9.53 -4.44 13.11
CA ALA A 8 10.06 -5.64 13.75
C ALA A 8 11.03 -6.42 12.84
N ALA A 9 11.17 -6.02 11.57
CA ALA A 9 12.20 -6.56 10.69
C ALA A 9 13.56 -5.94 11.04
N SER A 10 14.61 -6.77 11.12
CA SER A 10 15.96 -6.24 11.28
C SER A 10 16.38 -5.46 10.03
N GLU A 11 17.23 -4.44 10.21
CA GLU A 11 17.85 -3.73 9.08
C GLU A 11 18.55 -4.71 8.13
N ASP A 12 19.19 -5.75 8.67
CA ASP A 12 19.80 -6.84 7.89
C ASP A 12 18.80 -7.55 6.97
N PHE A 13 17.55 -7.73 7.39
CA PHE A 13 16.51 -8.34 6.56
C PHE A 13 16.07 -7.39 5.44
N LEU A 14 15.81 -6.12 5.78
CA LEU A 14 15.38 -5.09 4.82
C LEU A 14 16.44 -4.80 3.76
N LEU A 15 17.71 -4.90 4.14
CA LEU A 15 18.86 -4.73 3.24
C LEU A 15 19.29 -6.04 2.57
N SER A 16 18.64 -7.17 2.88
CA SER A 16 18.99 -8.45 2.27
C SER A 16 18.77 -8.39 0.74
N PRO A 17 19.68 -8.97 -0.06
CA PRO A 17 19.54 -8.95 -1.52
C PRO A 17 18.22 -9.55 -2.01
N ALA A 18 17.70 -10.56 -1.30
CA ALA A 18 16.43 -11.19 -1.62
C ALA A 18 15.24 -10.25 -1.43
N PHE A 19 15.20 -9.51 -0.31
CA PHE A 19 14.13 -8.55 -0.05
C PHE A 19 14.18 -7.38 -1.03
N VAL A 20 15.37 -6.80 -1.23
CA VAL A 20 15.56 -5.71 -2.20
C VAL A 20 15.15 -6.15 -3.60
N SER A 21 15.55 -7.35 -4.03
CA SER A 21 15.16 -7.90 -5.33
C SER A 21 13.65 -8.12 -5.43
N ALA A 22 13.00 -8.64 -4.38
CA ALA A 22 11.55 -8.85 -4.38
C ALA A 22 10.77 -7.54 -4.54
N ILE A 23 11.19 -6.46 -3.87
CA ILE A 23 10.56 -5.14 -4.04
C ILE A 23 10.89 -4.53 -5.41
N THR A 24 12.14 -4.63 -5.85
CA THR A 24 12.59 -4.03 -7.13
C THR A 24 11.87 -4.63 -8.34
N TYR A 25 11.55 -5.93 -8.28
CA TYR A 25 10.88 -6.66 -9.34
C TYR A 25 9.43 -7.01 -9.01
N ASP A 26 8.83 -6.37 -8.00
CA ASP A 26 7.40 -6.54 -7.72
C ASP A 26 6.59 -6.03 -8.92
N ASP A 27 5.79 -6.92 -9.50
CA ASP A 27 4.93 -6.63 -10.64
C ASP A 27 3.53 -6.17 -10.21
N GLY A 28 3.29 -6.09 -8.90
CA GLY A 28 2.01 -5.71 -8.31
C GLY A 28 0.90 -6.73 -8.55
N ALA A 29 1.22 -8.00 -8.81
CA ALA A 29 0.22 -9.04 -9.08
C ALA A 29 -0.86 -9.13 -7.98
N ALA A 30 -0.45 -9.03 -6.71
CA ALA A 30 -1.39 -9.03 -5.59
C ALA A 30 -2.36 -7.83 -5.64
N ALA A 31 -1.84 -6.62 -5.90
CA ALA A 31 -2.69 -5.43 -6.04
C ALA A 31 -3.71 -5.58 -7.19
N LYS A 32 -3.25 -6.10 -8.33
CA LYS A 32 -4.09 -6.39 -9.51
C LYS A 32 -5.17 -7.43 -9.20
N GLU A 33 -4.84 -8.49 -8.47
CA GLU A 33 -5.79 -9.52 -8.06
C GLU A 33 -6.90 -8.94 -7.15
N HIS A 34 -6.53 -8.08 -6.20
CA HIS A 34 -7.50 -7.41 -5.34
C HIS A 34 -8.48 -6.52 -6.12
N LEU A 35 -7.95 -5.71 -7.04
CA LEU A 35 -8.78 -4.88 -7.92
C LEU A 35 -9.71 -5.74 -8.79
N ALA A 36 -9.18 -6.80 -9.41
CA ALA A 36 -9.98 -7.74 -10.21
C ALA A 36 -11.09 -8.43 -9.39
N ALA A 37 -10.85 -8.66 -8.10
CA ALA A 37 -11.83 -9.20 -7.17
C ALA A 37 -12.84 -8.17 -6.63
N GLY A 38 -12.82 -6.93 -7.13
CA GLY A 38 -13.74 -5.87 -6.71
C GLY A 38 -13.38 -5.21 -5.37
N ARG A 39 -12.15 -5.39 -4.89
CA ARG A 39 -11.68 -4.84 -3.61
C ARG A 39 -10.81 -3.60 -3.86
N PRO A 40 -11.05 -2.48 -3.16
CA PRO A 40 -10.15 -1.35 -3.23
C PRO A 40 -8.80 -1.69 -2.60
N ILE A 41 -7.75 -1.02 -3.07
CA ILE A 41 -6.39 -1.11 -2.54
C ILE A 41 -5.96 0.25 -1.99
N TYR A 42 -4.96 0.21 -1.09
CA TYR A 42 -4.41 1.38 -0.44
C TYR A 42 -2.89 1.36 -0.58
N TYR A 43 -2.30 2.44 -1.08
CA TYR A 43 -0.85 2.53 -1.29
C TYR A 43 -0.36 3.97 -1.17
N GLY A 44 0.94 4.14 -0.91
CA GLY A 44 1.62 5.44 -0.98
C GLY A 44 2.18 5.69 -2.37
N ASP A 45 2.23 6.94 -2.80
CA ASP A 45 2.73 7.34 -4.12
C ASP A 45 3.74 8.49 -3.95
N ASP A 46 4.87 8.40 -4.65
CA ASP A 46 5.93 9.40 -4.59
C ASP A 46 5.47 10.80 -5.05
N ALA A 47 4.42 10.87 -5.87
CA ALA A 47 3.78 12.13 -6.25
C ALA A 47 3.02 12.79 -5.09
N PHE A 48 2.63 12.03 -4.07
CA PHE A 48 1.88 12.47 -2.90
C PHE A 48 2.55 11.99 -1.60
N PRO A 49 3.75 12.49 -1.29
CA PRO A 49 4.55 11.99 -0.18
C PRO A 49 3.81 12.19 1.16
N GLY A 50 3.66 11.09 1.90
CA GLY A 50 2.95 11.08 3.20
C GLY A 50 1.43 10.99 3.10
N GLU A 51 0.86 10.97 1.89
CA GLU A 51 -0.56 10.75 1.65
C GLU A 51 -0.81 9.28 1.25
N VAL A 52 -2.01 8.76 1.55
CA VAL A 52 -2.42 7.41 1.14
C VAL A 52 -3.44 7.53 0.02
N ILE A 53 -3.20 6.82 -1.07
CA ILE A 53 -4.15 6.69 -2.18
C ILE A 53 -5.02 5.46 -1.93
N LYS A 54 -6.33 5.64 -2.08
CA LYS A 54 -7.31 4.56 -2.23
C LYS A 54 -7.67 4.44 -3.70
N GLU A 55 -7.34 3.32 -4.32
CA GLU A 55 -7.75 2.99 -5.69
C GLU A 55 -8.91 1.99 -5.67
N TYR A 56 -9.93 2.29 -6.46
CA TYR A 56 -11.10 1.46 -6.65
C TYR A 56 -10.94 0.57 -7.90
N PRO A 57 -11.63 -0.58 -7.96
CA PRO A 57 -11.64 -1.47 -9.13
C PRO A 57 -12.02 -0.81 -10.47
N ASP A 58 -12.76 0.31 -10.41
CA ASP A 58 -13.16 1.11 -11.58
C ASP A 58 -12.07 2.10 -12.05
N GLY A 59 -10.92 2.13 -11.38
CA GLY A 59 -9.80 3.03 -11.66
C GLY A 59 -9.93 4.41 -11.00
N ARG A 60 -11.01 4.69 -10.27
CA ARG A 60 -11.12 5.93 -9.49
C ARG A 60 -10.09 5.91 -8.36
N ARG A 61 -9.47 7.07 -8.11
CA ARG A 61 -8.48 7.24 -7.04
C ARG A 61 -8.85 8.39 -6.13
N GLN A 62 -8.56 8.23 -4.85
CA GLN A 62 -8.85 9.21 -3.82
C GLN A 62 -7.68 9.30 -2.85
N ILE A 63 -7.41 10.50 -2.35
CA ILE A 63 -6.51 10.67 -1.21
C ILE A 63 -7.32 10.50 0.06
N VAL A 64 -6.82 9.64 0.94
CA VAL A 64 -7.46 9.28 2.20
C VAL A 64 -6.50 9.46 3.37
N VAL A 65 -7.08 9.68 4.55
CA VAL A 65 -6.38 9.68 5.82
C VAL A 65 -6.97 8.59 6.69
N MET A 66 -6.08 7.80 7.31
CA MET A 66 -6.44 6.87 8.39
C MET A 66 -6.39 7.64 9.71
N ASN A 67 -7.52 7.73 10.39
CA ASN A 67 -7.65 8.38 11.68
C ASN A 67 -7.29 7.41 12.81
N ALA A 68 -7.05 7.95 14.01
CA ALA A 68 -6.69 7.14 15.19
C ALA A 68 -7.83 6.24 15.70
N ASP A 69 -9.06 6.44 15.22
CA ASP A 69 -10.23 5.61 15.52
C ASP A 69 -10.52 4.54 14.45
N ASP A 70 -9.50 4.22 13.64
CA ASP A 70 -9.55 3.28 12.51
C ASP A 70 -10.53 3.67 11.40
N THR A 71 -11.05 4.91 11.41
CA THR A 71 -11.86 5.42 10.32
C THR A 71 -11.00 5.92 9.16
N ILE A 72 -11.52 5.79 7.94
CA ILE A 72 -10.89 6.30 6.73
C ILE A 72 -11.71 7.49 6.22
N THR A 73 -11.11 8.67 6.18
CA THR A 73 -11.73 9.88 5.62
C THR A 73 -11.17 10.16 4.23
N VAL A 74 -12.06 10.46 3.28
CA VAL A 74 -11.66 10.95 1.96
C VAL A 74 -11.32 12.44 2.07
N VAL A 75 -10.11 12.80 1.65
CA VAL A 75 -9.64 14.19 1.58
C VAL A 75 -10.06 14.81 0.25
N ARG A 76 -9.77 14.14 -0.87
CA ARG A 76 -10.06 14.59 -2.23
C ARG A 76 -10.03 13.45 -3.24
N ASP A 77 -10.69 13.63 -4.37
CA ASP A 77 -10.52 12.80 -5.56
C ASP A 77 -9.21 13.15 -6.30
N LEU A 78 -8.67 12.18 -7.05
CA LEU A 78 -7.46 12.32 -7.90
C LEU A 78 -7.78 12.17 -9.39
#